data_AF-A0A967WU98-F1
#
_entry.id   AF-A0A967WU98-F1
#
_cell.length_a   1.000
_cell.length_b   1.000
_cell.length_c   1.000
_cell.angle_alpha   90.00
_cell.angle_beta   90.00
_cell.angle_gamma   90.00
#
_symmetry.space_group_name_H-M   'P 1'
#
loop_
_entity.id
_entity.type
_entity.pdbx_description
1 polymer ?
#
loop_
_entity_poly.entity_id
_entity_poly.type
_entity_poly.pdbx_seq_one_letter_code
_entity_poly.pdbx_strand_id
1 'polypeptide(L)'
;SEGSEIEKLVTEVFAGLQVLGQDDQGETHERKFVLGRDGTLSRGWESIDREIFAGNADRIVRELNEVLVAEQCPKDERTVILLPGIMWLQTHETIGHPLELDRILGYELAYAGGSFVTLDDFGALRYGSEKLTARADATLPNTPGSFGYDDDGVPCQNTVLIDKGILVGAITGRQMVEEANAKAGKTIFASSGGCSRASSFYRVPIERMTNINIDPGQDGTLDDI
;
A
#
# COMPACT_ATOMS: atom_id res chain seq x y z
N SER A 1 -21.95 21.63 6.75
CA SER A 1 -20.62 22.20 6.50
C SER A 1 -19.97 22.48 7.84
N GLU A 2 -18.75 22.00 8.05
CA GLU A 2 -17.98 22.19 9.30
C GLU A 2 -17.04 23.41 9.25
N GLY A 3 -17.03 24.16 8.14
CA GLY A 3 -16.27 25.42 8.03
C GLY A 3 -14.77 25.25 7.72
N SER A 4 -14.32 24.06 7.32
CA SER A 4 -12.93 23.80 6.96
C SER A 4 -12.55 24.46 5.63
N GLU A 5 -11.36 25.07 5.60
CA GLU A 5 -10.67 25.55 4.39
C GLU A 5 -9.25 25.01 4.41
N ILE A 6 -8.89 24.21 3.39
CA ILE A 6 -7.62 23.47 3.34
C ILE A 6 -7.04 23.64 1.94
N GLU A 7 -5.78 24.08 1.88
CA GLU A 7 -4.99 24.14 0.65
C GLU A 7 -3.85 23.12 0.74
N LYS A 8 -3.65 22.34 -0.33
CA LYS A 8 -2.60 21.32 -0.42
C LYS A 8 -1.72 21.60 -1.63
N LEU A 9 -0.41 21.67 -1.41
CA LEU A 9 0.60 21.63 -2.45
C LEU A 9 1.41 20.35 -2.27
N VAL A 10 1.30 19.43 -3.22
CA VAL A 10 2.04 18.16 -3.22
C VAL A 10 2.99 18.17 -4.40
N THR A 11 4.27 17.93 -4.13
CA THR A 11 5.32 17.80 -5.14
C THR A 11 5.85 16.39 -5.09
N GLU A 12 5.80 15.68 -6.22
CA GLU A 12 6.30 14.31 -6.32
C GLU A 12 7.16 14.17 -7.57
N VAL A 13 8.30 13.51 -7.41
CA VAL A 13 9.25 13.25 -8.50
C VAL A 13 9.58 11.77 -8.49
N PHE A 14 9.13 11.09 -9.55
CA PHE A 14 9.40 9.67 -9.77
C PHE A 14 10.42 9.52 -10.89
N ALA A 15 11.58 8.93 -10.58
CA ALA A 15 12.61 8.62 -11.56
C ALA A 15 12.73 7.10 -11.71
N GLY A 16 12.67 6.61 -12.95
CA GLY A 16 12.73 5.18 -13.24
C GLY A 16 13.64 4.84 -14.41
N LEU A 17 14.23 3.65 -14.35
CA LEU A 17 14.90 2.98 -15.46
C LEU A 17 14.14 1.70 -15.78
N GLN A 18 14.07 1.37 -17.06
CA GLN A 18 13.43 0.16 -17.55
C GLN A 18 14.27 -0.42 -18.68
N VAL A 19 14.40 -1.75 -18.68
CA VAL A 19 15.00 -2.51 -19.78
C VAL A 19 14.08 -3.68 -20.13
N LEU A 20 13.96 -3.94 -21.42
CA LEU A 20 13.19 -5.06 -21.97
C LEU A 20 14.10 -5.94 -22.82
N GLY A 21 13.82 -7.23 -22.83
CA GLY A 21 14.51 -8.21 -23.66
C GLY A 21 13.58 -9.36 -24.02
N GLN A 22 13.91 -10.10 -25.06
CA GLN A 22 13.17 -11.29 -25.48
C GLN A 22 14.05 -12.52 -25.32
N ASP A 23 13.49 -13.59 -24.75
CA ASP A 23 14.21 -14.86 -24.60
C ASP A 23 14.19 -15.69 -25.90
N ASP A 24 14.79 -16.87 -25.88
CA ASP A 24 14.86 -17.77 -27.04
C ASP A 24 13.50 -18.41 -27.41
N GLN A 25 12.53 -18.38 -26.50
CA GLN A 25 11.16 -18.83 -26.72
C GLN A 25 10.25 -17.72 -27.26
N GLY A 26 10.76 -16.48 -27.33
CA GLY A 26 10.02 -15.32 -27.81
C GLY A 26 9.23 -14.60 -26.72
N GLU A 27 9.38 -14.95 -25.44
CA GLU A 27 8.73 -14.25 -24.33
C GLU A 27 9.48 -12.94 -24.02
N THR A 28 8.72 -11.86 -23.83
CA THR A 28 9.30 -10.55 -23.45
C THR A 28 9.41 -10.45 -21.94
N HIS A 29 10.62 -10.19 -21.46
CA HIS A 29 10.95 -9.99 -20.06
C HIS A 29 11.30 -8.54 -19.77
N GLU A 30 11.13 -8.14 -18.51
CA GLU A 30 11.27 -6.75 -18.09
C GLU A 30 12.06 -6.64 -16.78
N ARG A 31 12.91 -5.63 -16.66
CA ARG A 31 13.48 -5.20 -15.38
C ARG A 31 13.34 -3.69 -15.20
N LYS A 32 12.95 -3.30 -13.99
CA LYS A 32 12.68 -1.91 -13.60
C LYS A 32 13.45 -1.55 -12.35
N PHE A 33 13.99 -0.34 -12.34
CA PHE A 33 14.43 0.35 -11.14
C PHE A 33 13.64 1.64 -11.01
N VAL A 34 13.19 1.96 -9.79
CA VAL A 34 12.56 3.24 -9.47
C VAL A 34 13.30 3.79 -8.27
N LEU A 35 13.75 5.03 -8.36
CA LEU A 35 14.42 5.72 -7.25
C LEU A 35 13.39 6.02 -6.14
N GLY A 36 13.83 6.12 -4.89
CA GLY A 36 12.93 6.50 -3.77
C GLY A 36 11.96 5.39 -3.33
N ARG A 37 12.24 4.12 -3.66
CA ARG A 37 11.47 2.96 -3.19
C ARG A 37 11.50 2.75 -1.67
N ASP A 38 12.36 3.48 -0.98
CA ASP A 38 12.39 3.61 0.49
C ASP A 38 11.36 4.62 1.02
N GLY A 39 10.55 5.23 0.15
CA GLY A 39 9.46 6.11 0.53
C GLY A 39 9.80 7.61 0.50
N THR A 40 10.82 8.05 -0.23
CA THR A 40 11.23 9.47 -0.26
C THR A 40 10.80 10.22 -1.53
N LEU A 41 9.72 9.79 -2.17
CA LEU A 41 9.30 10.21 -3.52
C LEU A 41 8.54 11.56 -3.58
N SER A 42 7.92 12.00 -2.49
CA SER A 42 7.13 13.24 -2.45
C SER A 42 8.01 14.44 -2.07
N ARG A 43 8.99 14.76 -2.94
CA ARG A 43 9.97 15.85 -2.80
C ARG A 43 10.35 16.40 -4.18
N GLY A 44 11.11 17.48 -4.22
CA GLY A 44 11.60 18.07 -5.47
C GLY A 44 12.71 17.24 -6.14
N TRP A 45 13.22 17.77 -7.25
CA TRP A 45 14.28 17.14 -8.07
C TRP A 45 15.58 16.88 -7.31
N GLU A 46 15.82 17.58 -6.20
CA GLU A 46 16.96 17.35 -5.30
C GLU A 46 16.95 15.96 -4.66
N SER A 47 15.81 15.25 -4.68
CA SER A 47 15.72 13.85 -4.25
C SER A 47 16.38 12.86 -5.21
N ILE A 48 16.73 13.29 -6.44
CA ILE A 48 17.37 12.40 -7.41
C ILE A 48 18.86 12.28 -7.15
N ASP A 49 19.25 11.21 -6.45
CA ASP A 49 20.64 10.76 -6.42
C ASP A 49 21.01 10.16 -7.80
N ARG A 50 21.86 10.91 -8.53
CA ARG A 50 22.28 10.53 -9.87
C ARG A 50 23.22 9.33 -9.88
N GLU A 51 24.02 9.15 -8.84
CA GLU A 51 24.96 8.02 -8.75
C GLU A 51 24.19 6.73 -8.52
N ILE A 52 23.23 6.74 -7.59
CA ILE A 52 22.33 5.59 -7.37
C ILE A 52 21.51 5.35 -8.64
N PHE A 53 20.90 6.38 -9.22
CA PHE A 53 20.05 6.22 -10.40
C PHE A 53 20.82 5.63 -11.59
N ALA A 54 21.95 6.24 -11.97
CA ALA A 54 22.74 5.77 -13.10
C ALA A 54 23.42 4.42 -12.82
N GLY A 55 23.91 4.21 -11.59
CA GLY A 55 24.57 2.96 -11.19
C GLY A 55 23.64 1.74 -11.22
N ASN A 56 22.32 1.94 -11.19
CA ASN A 56 21.35 0.86 -11.32
C ASN A 56 21.13 0.38 -12.76
N ALA A 57 21.57 1.13 -13.79
CA ALA A 57 21.41 0.75 -15.18
C ALA A 57 22.09 -0.59 -15.50
N ASP A 58 23.37 -0.73 -15.15
CA ASP A 58 24.13 -1.96 -15.39
C ASP A 58 23.54 -3.15 -14.60
N ARG A 59 23.04 -2.89 -13.39
CA ARG A 59 22.37 -3.92 -12.57
C ARG A 59 21.12 -4.46 -13.27
N ILE A 60 20.19 -3.60 -13.71
CA ILE A 60 18.94 -4.07 -14.32
C ILE A 60 19.17 -4.77 -15.66
N VAL A 61 20.21 -4.38 -16.41
CA VAL A 61 20.62 -5.08 -17.64
C VAL A 61 21.18 -6.46 -17.31
N ARG A 62 22.04 -6.57 -16.30
CA ARG A 62 22.57 -7.87 -15.84
C ARG A 62 21.44 -8.79 -15.37
N GLU A 63 20.55 -8.30 -14.52
CA GLU A 63 19.39 -9.07 -14.02
C GLU A 63 18.46 -9.50 -15.15
N LEU A 64 18.27 -8.66 -16.18
CA LEU A 64 17.49 -9.06 -17.34
C LEU A 64 18.19 -10.21 -18.07
N ASN A 65 19.49 -10.11 -18.34
CA ASN A 65 20.24 -11.18 -19.01
C ASN A 65 20.21 -12.51 -18.25
N GLU A 66 20.25 -12.47 -16.91
CA GLU A 66 20.09 -13.66 -16.07
C GLU A 66 18.70 -14.31 -16.25
N VAL A 67 17.67 -13.49 -16.40
CA VAL A 67 16.27 -13.94 -16.53
C VAL A 67 15.99 -14.51 -17.91
N LEU A 68 16.57 -13.92 -18.96
CA LEU A 68 16.42 -14.39 -20.34
C LEU A 68 16.93 -15.81 -20.55
N VAL A 69 17.80 -16.31 -19.65
CA VAL A 69 18.35 -17.67 -19.71
C VAL A 69 17.94 -18.53 -18.51
N ALA A 70 17.10 -18.00 -17.62
CA ALA A 70 16.66 -18.72 -16.43
C ALA A 70 15.72 -19.87 -16.82
N GLU A 71 15.83 -20.98 -16.10
CA GLU A 71 14.84 -22.04 -16.20
C GLU A 71 13.48 -21.53 -15.70
N GLN A 72 12.41 -22.04 -16.30
CA GLN A 72 11.05 -21.74 -15.86
C GLN A 72 10.89 -22.09 -14.38
N CYS A 73 10.30 -21.16 -13.61
CA CYS A 73 10.10 -21.37 -12.18
C CYS A 73 9.26 -22.64 -11.94
N PRO A 74 9.72 -23.58 -11.10
CA PRO A 74 8.98 -24.80 -10.82
C PRO A 74 7.63 -24.49 -10.19
N LYS A 75 6.63 -25.35 -10.47
CA LYS A 75 5.28 -25.25 -9.91
C LYS A 75 5.12 -26.26 -8.79
N ASP A 76 5.51 -25.87 -7.59
CA ASP A 76 5.45 -26.69 -6.37
C ASP A 76 5.19 -25.82 -5.13
N GLU A 77 4.96 -26.48 -3.99
CA GLU A 77 4.76 -25.81 -2.70
C GLU A 77 6.12 -25.50 -2.07
N ARG A 78 6.38 -24.22 -1.79
CA ARG A 78 7.64 -23.74 -1.21
C ARG A 78 7.40 -22.66 -0.17
N THR A 79 8.34 -22.55 0.77
CA THR A 79 8.45 -21.35 1.61
C THR A 79 9.13 -20.25 0.81
N VAL A 80 8.63 -19.01 0.94
CA VAL A 80 9.13 -17.84 0.20
C VAL A 80 9.51 -16.75 1.18
N ILE A 81 10.71 -16.19 1.00
CA ILE A 81 11.13 -14.98 1.69
C ILE A 81 10.86 -13.80 0.75
N LEU A 82 9.96 -12.90 1.16
CA LEU A 82 9.66 -11.69 0.42
C LEU A 82 10.56 -10.55 0.91
N LEU A 83 11.41 -10.05 0.02
CA LEU A 83 12.26 -8.90 0.32
C LEU A 83 11.42 -7.60 0.32
N PRO A 84 11.84 -6.55 1.06
CA PRO A 84 11.10 -5.29 1.17
C PRO A 84 10.67 -4.67 -0.17
N GLY A 85 11.46 -4.88 -1.23
CA GLY A 85 11.20 -4.32 -2.56
C GLY A 85 9.89 -4.75 -3.24
N ILE A 86 9.30 -5.89 -2.86
CA ILE A 86 7.97 -6.32 -3.36
C ILE A 86 6.85 -6.12 -2.33
N MET A 87 7.21 -5.81 -1.08
CA MET A 87 6.24 -5.75 0.02
C MET A 87 5.19 -4.68 -0.19
N TRP A 88 5.51 -3.57 -0.86
CA TRP A 88 4.52 -2.54 -1.18
C TRP A 88 3.33 -3.09 -1.98
N LEU A 89 3.57 -4.00 -2.94
CA LEU A 89 2.50 -4.60 -3.73
C LEU A 89 1.81 -5.72 -2.93
N GLN A 90 2.59 -6.53 -2.23
CA GLN A 90 2.03 -7.61 -1.40
C GLN A 90 1.06 -7.04 -0.36
N THR A 91 1.46 -6.00 0.39
CA THR A 91 0.60 -5.38 1.40
C THR A 91 -0.56 -4.62 0.75
N HIS A 92 -0.37 -3.99 -0.40
CA HIS A 92 -1.44 -3.31 -1.14
C HIS A 92 -2.59 -4.26 -1.48
N GLU A 93 -2.27 -5.41 -2.07
CA GLU A 93 -3.28 -6.35 -2.55
C GLU A 93 -3.86 -7.22 -1.43
N THR A 94 -3.03 -7.66 -0.49
CA THR A 94 -3.45 -8.63 0.53
C THR A 94 -3.93 -8.02 1.83
N ILE A 95 -3.66 -6.74 2.09
CA ILE A 95 -4.10 -6.02 3.30
C ILE A 95 -4.85 -4.76 2.92
N GLY A 96 -4.26 -3.92 2.07
CA GLY A 96 -4.77 -2.61 1.70
C GLY A 96 -6.19 -2.66 1.13
N HIS A 97 -6.36 -3.17 -0.09
CA HIS A 97 -7.68 -3.25 -0.73
C HIS A 97 -8.72 -4.02 0.10
N PRO A 98 -8.42 -5.20 0.70
CA PRO A 98 -9.39 -5.88 1.56
C PRO A 98 -9.90 -5.05 2.75
N LEU A 99 -9.14 -4.04 3.18
CA LEU A 99 -9.48 -3.22 4.34
C LEU A 99 -10.01 -1.83 3.99
N GLU A 100 -10.27 -1.53 2.71
CA GLU A 100 -11.05 -0.35 2.29
C GLU A 100 -12.52 -0.56 2.69
N LEU A 101 -13.07 0.35 3.51
CA LEU A 101 -14.38 0.13 4.14
C LEU A 101 -15.54 0.14 3.13
N ASP A 102 -15.44 0.91 2.04
CA ASP A 102 -16.39 0.86 0.92
C ASP A 102 -16.46 -0.53 0.27
N ARG A 103 -15.32 -1.23 0.11
CA ARG A 103 -15.25 -2.62 -0.37
C ARG A 103 -15.88 -3.60 0.61
N ILE A 104 -15.64 -3.42 1.91
CA ILE A 104 -16.28 -4.21 2.99
C ILE A 104 -17.80 -4.01 2.98
N LEU A 105 -18.26 -2.77 2.73
CA LEU A 105 -19.68 -2.42 2.65
C LEU A 105 -20.34 -2.76 1.30
N GLY A 106 -19.55 -3.18 0.30
CA GLY A 106 -20.00 -3.68 -0.99
C GLY A 106 -20.19 -2.62 -2.09
N TYR A 107 -19.70 -1.39 -1.90
CA TYR A 107 -19.86 -0.30 -2.87
C TYR A 107 -19.05 -0.54 -4.17
N GLU A 108 -17.90 -1.19 -4.07
CA GLU A 108 -16.98 -1.45 -5.19
C GLU A 108 -17.22 -2.80 -5.89
N LEU A 109 -18.24 -3.57 -5.49
CA LEU A 109 -18.51 -4.93 -6.01
C LEU A 109 -18.59 -4.99 -7.54
N ALA A 110 -19.22 -3.99 -8.17
CA ALA A 110 -19.41 -3.96 -9.62
C ALA A 110 -18.18 -3.45 -10.40
N TYR A 111 -17.16 -2.91 -9.72
CA TYR A 111 -16.01 -2.27 -10.35
C TYR A 111 -14.69 -2.99 -10.04
N ALA A 112 -14.34 -3.13 -8.76
CA ALA A 112 -13.05 -3.68 -8.32
C ALA A 112 -13.19 -4.91 -7.41
N GLY A 113 -14.42 -5.39 -7.18
CA GLY A 113 -14.73 -6.53 -6.33
C GLY A 113 -15.06 -6.13 -4.88
N GLY A 114 -15.38 -7.13 -4.05
CA GLY A 114 -15.66 -6.95 -2.62
C GLY A 114 -14.47 -7.31 -1.74
N SER A 115 -14.64 -7.16 -0.43
CA SER A 115 -13.72 -7.72 0.55
C SER A 115 -14.16 -9.11 1.02
N PHE A 116 -13.18 -9.92 1.44
CA PHE A 116 -13.46 -11.14 2.22
C PHE A 116 -13.71 -10.83 3.70
N VAL A 117 -13.33 -9.63 4.15
CA VAL A 117 -13.55 -9.13 5.51
C VAL A 117 -14.97 -8.59 5.62
N THR A 118 -15.59 -8.86 6.76
CA THR A 118 -16.91 -8.40 7.16
C THR A 118 -16.83 -7.54 8.42
N LEU A 119 -17.92 -6.85 8.76
CA LEU A 119 -17.97 -6.02 9.97
C LEU A 119 -17.82 -6.82 11.28
N ASP A 120 -18.14 -8.12 11.27
CA ASP A 120 -18.00 -8.99 12.44
C ASP A 120 -16.57 -9.48 12.67
N ASP A 121 -15.69 -9.33 11.68
CA ASP A 121 -14.29 -9.77 11.76
C ASP A 121 -13.42 -8.83 12.62
N PHE A 122 -13.82 -7.58 12.80
CA PHE A 122 -13.07 -6.62 13.62
C PHE A 122 -13.05 -7.04 15.09
N GLY A 123 -11.85 -7.29 15.61
CA GLY A 123 -11.59 -7.81 16.95
C GLY A 123 -11.66 -9.34 17.07
N ALA A 124 -12.01 -10.06 16.00
CA ALA A 124 -12.21 -11.52 16.03
C ALA A 124 -11.34 -12.28 15.02
N LEU A 125 -11.18 -11.75 13.81
CA LEU A 125 -10.45 -12.42 12.74
C LEU A 125 -8.94 -12.37 13.01
N ARG A 126 -8.33 -13.57 13.04
CA ARG A 126 -6.88 -13.72 12.96
C ARG A 126 -6.43 -13.61 11.51
N TYR A 127 -6.09 -12.40 11.11
CA TYR A 127 -5.61 -12.04 9.77
C TYR A 127 -4.25 -12.66 9.45
N GLY A 128 -3.39 -12.81 10.46
CA GLY A 128 -2.04 -13.34 10.28
C GLY A 128 -1.42 -13.87 11.56
N SER A 129 -0.12 -14.18 11.48
CA SER A 129 0.66 -14.60 12.65
C SER A 129 0.74 -13.49 13.70
N GLU A 130 1.11 -13.84 14.94
CA GLU A 130 1.28 -12.88 16.04
C GLU A 130 2.39 -11.84 15.78
N LYS A 131 3.22 -12.06 14.76
CA LYS A 131 4.27 -11.14 14.32
C LYS A 131 3.77 -10.03 13.42
N LEU A 132 2.55 -10.15 12.88
CA LEU A 132 2.01 -9.20 11.92
C LEU A 132 1.35 -8.02 12.63
N THR A 133 1.98 -6.86 12.62
CA THR A 133 1.31 -5.58 12.86
C THR A 133 1.37 -4.74 11.60
N ALA A 134 0.22 -4.25 11.14
CA ALA A 134 0.11 -3.49 9.90
C ALA A 134 -0.68 -2.19 10.11
N ARG A 135 -0.31 -1.15 9.37
CA ARG A 135 -0.81 0.22 9.54
C ARG A 135 -1.14 0.86 8.21
N ALA A 136 -2.14 1.74 8.22
CA ALA A 136 -2.32 2.80 7.23
C ALA A 136 -1.77 4.10 7.83
N ASP A 137 -0.61 4.56 7.36
CA ASP A 137 0.09 5.72 7.92
C ASP A 137 0.24 6.83 6.88
N ALA A 138 -0.52 7.92 7.00
CA ALA A 138 -0.38 9.13 6.17
C ALA A 138 0.54 10.20 6.78
N THR A 139 1.18 9.91 7.92
CA THR A 139 2.01 10.86 8.68
C THR A 139 3.49 10.78 8.31
N LEU A 140 3.90 9.76 7.55
CA LEU A 140 5.29 9.58 7.14
C LEU A 140 5.74 10.71 6.21
N PRO A 141 6.80 11.45 6.54
CA PRO A 141 7.23 12.55 5.68
C PRO A 141 7.74 12.05 4.33
N ASN A 142 7.42 12.77 3.27
CA ASN A 142 7.96 12.59 1.92
C ASN A 142 7.58 11.27 1.20
N THR A 143 6.57 10.55 1.67
CA THR A 143 6.04 9.34 1.00
C THR A 143 4.79 9.65 0.16
N PRO A 144 4.53 8.96 -0.97
CA PRO A 144 3.35 9.19 -1.82
C PRO A 144 1.99 8.96 -1.16
N GLY A 145 1.93 8.19 -0.07
CA GLY A 145 0.72 7.96 0.71
C GLY A 145 0.41 9.04 1.74
N SER A 146 1.27 10.05 1.91
CA SER A 146 1.16 11.06 2.96
C SER A 146 0.61 12.38 2.49
N PHE A 147 -0.12 13.04 3.37
CA PHE A 147 -0.80 14.32 3.13
C PHE A 147 -1.11 14.99 4.47
N GLY A 148 -1.46 16.28 4.48
CA GLY A 148 -1.90 16.94 5.71
C GLY A 148 -3.32 16.56 6.11
N TYR A 149 -4.21 16.53 5.12
CA TYR A 149 -5.64 16.21 5.26
C TYR A 149 -6.12 15.41 4.05
N ASP A 150 -7.03 14.48 4.27
CA ASP A 150 -7.73 13.76 3.20
C ASP A 150 -8.71 14.69 2.45
N ASP A 151 -9.46 14.16 1.49
CA ASP A 151 -10.38 14.96 0.66
C ASP A 151 -11.75 15.22 1.33
N ASP A 152 -11.99 14.65 2.51
CA ASP A 152 -13.08 15.04 3.44
C ASP A 152 -12.59 16.07 4.49
N GLY A 153 -11.33 16.51 4.40
CA GLY A 153 -10.73 17.45 5.33
C GLY A 153 -10.44 16.85 6.71
N VAL A 154 -10.28 15.53 6.82
CA VAL A 154 -9.82 14.85 8.04
C VAL A 154 -8.30 14.91 8.10
N PRO A 155 -7.68 15.32 9.23
CA PRO A 155 -6.22 15.25 9.40
C PRO A 155 -5.68 13.84 9.10
N CYS A 156 -4.48 13.77 8.54
CA CYS A 156 -3.77 12.50 8.38
C CYS A 156 -3.58 11.77 9.72
N GLN A 157 -3.54 10.44 9.65
CA GLN A 157 -3.46 9.57 10.82
C GLN A 157 -2.51 8.40 10.57
N ASN A 158 -2.05 7.80 11.65
CA ASN A 158 -1.43 6.48 11.68
C ASN A 158 -2.43 5.51 12.33
N THR A 159 -3.14 4.77 11.50
CA THR A 159 -4.20 3.86 11.90
C THR A 159 -3.67 2.43 11.92
N VAL A 160 -3.76 1.76 13.07
CA VAL A 160 -3.46 0.33 13.18
C VAL A 160 -4.59 -0.46 12.52
N LEU A 161 -4.27 -1.24 11.51
CA LEU A 161 -5.21 -2.10 10.79
C LEU A 161 -5.22 -3.50 11.39
N ILE A 162 -4.02 -4.04 11.64
CA ILE A 162 -3.80 -5.36 12.21
C ILE A 162 -2.84 -5.19 13.40
N ASP A 163 -3.20 -5.71 14.57
CA ASP A 163 -2.34 -5.72 15.75
C ASP A 163 -2.04 -7.18 16.14
N LYS A 164 -0.77 -7.58 16.03
CA LYS A 164 -0.31 -8.94 16.36
C LYS A 164 -1.17 -10.04 15.75
N GLY A 165 -1.48 -9.87 14.47
CA GLY A 165 -2.25 -10.78 13.65
C GLY A 165 -3.77 -10.69 13.83
N ILE A 166 -4.29 -9.83 14.71
CA ILE A 166 -5.73 -9.61 14.88
C ILE A 166 -6.17 -8.39 14.10
N LEU A 167 -7.24 -8.53 13.31
CA LEU A 167 -7.84 -7.41 12.60
C LEU A 167 -8.50 -6.44 13.60
N VAL A 168 -8.09 -5.18 13.61
CA VAL A 168 -8.57 -4.17 14.58
C VAL A 168 -9.03 -2.87 13.94
N GLY A 169 -8.65 -2.60 12.69
CA GLY A 169 -8.97 -1.35 12.00
C GLY A 169 -9.08 -1.51 10.50
N ALA A 170 -9.66 -0.49 9.87
CA ALA A 170 -9.90 -0.41 8.43
C ALA A 170 -9.43 0.96 7.89
N ILE A 171 -9.36 1.06 6.57
CA ILE A 171 -9.19 2.30 5.82
C ILE A 171 -10.57 2.93 5.69
N THR A 172 -10.80 4.04 6.39
CA THR A 172 -12.15 4.60 6.58
C THR A 172 -12.25 6.08 6.26
N GLY A 173 -13.39 6.50 5.72
CA GLY A 173 -13.86 7.88 5.58
C GLY A 173 -15.00 8.20 6.54
N ARG A 174 -15.42 9.46 6.63
CA ARG A 174 -16.40 9.91 7.62
C ARG A 174 -17.76 9.24 7.44
N GLN A 175 -18.26 9.25 6.20
CA GLN A 175 -19.59 8.74 5.88
C GLN A 175 -19.70 7.23 6.13
N MET A 176 -18.70 6.45 5.69
CA MET A 176 -18.77 5.00 5.80
C MET A 176 -18.62 4.51 7.24
N VAL A 177 -17.93 5.25 8.12
CA VAL A 177 -17.89 4.92 9.56
C VAL A 177 -19.28 4.95 10.17
N GLU A 178 -20.08 5.99 9.87
CA GLU A 178 -21.47 6.08 10.34
C GLU A 178 -22.32 4.93 9.80
N GLU A 179 -22.19 4.63 8.51
CA GLU A 179 -22.94 3.54 7.89
C GLU A 179 -22.56 2.16 8.45
N ALA A 180 -21.25 1.89 8.63
CA ALA A 180 -20.75 0.64 9.16
C ALA A 180 -21.23 0.41 10.60
N ASN A 181 -21.13 1.42 11.46
CA ASN A 181 -21.61 1.34 12.85
C ASN A 181 -23.13 1.12 12.90
N ALA A 182 -23.89 1.81 12.04
CA ALA A 182 -25.35 1.64 11.95
C ALA A 182 -25.73 0.23 11.47
N LYS A 183 -25.06 -0.29 10.42
CA LYS A 183 -25.27 -1.65 9.90
C LYS A 183 -24.92 -2.73 10.93
N ALA A 184 -23.86 -2.52 11.71
CA ALA A 184 -23.43 -3.45 12.74
C ALA A 184 -24.25 -3.37 14.05
N GLY A 185 -25.03 -2.30 14.25
CA GLY A 185 -25.76 -2.05 15.49
C GLY A 185 -24.85 -1.82 16.71
N LYS A 186 -23.56 -1.57 16.49
CA LYS A 186 -22.53 -1.32 17.51
C LYS A 186 -21.44 -0.41 16.94
N THR A 187 -20.72 0.29 17.80
CA THR A 187 -19.52 1.03 17.39
C THR A 187 -18.39 0.05 17.09
N ILE A 188 -18.01 -0.05 15.81
CA ILE A 188 -16.81 -0.75 15.34
C ILE A 188 -15.67 0.25 15.18
N PHE A 189 -15.95 1.39 14.54
CA PHE A 189 -14.97 2.47 14.33
C PHE A 189 -15.41 3.73 15.07
N ALA A 190 -14.50 4.34 15.81
CA ALA A 190 -14.79 5.55 16.57
C ALA A 190 -14.85 6.82 15.70
N SER A 191 -14.08 6.85 14.60
CA SER A 191 -13.97 7.99 13.69
C SER A 191 -13.37 7.58 12.35
N SER A 192 -13.40 8.50 11.37
CA SER A 192 -12.62 8.37 10.13
C SER A 192 -11.13 8.20 10.44
N GLY A 193 -10.46 7.33 9.68
CA GLY A 193 -9.01 7.14 9.68
C GLY A 193 -8.28 8.10 8.75
N GLY A 194 -8.97 9.10 8.19
CA GLY A 194 -8.38 10.10 7.29
C GLY A 194 -7.95 9.50 5.94
N CYS A 195 -8.77 8.62 5.38
CA CYS A 195 -8.45 7.86 4.17
C CYS A 195 -9.43 8.12 3.01
N SER A 196 -10.22 9.20 3.07
CA SER A 196 -11.13 9.57 1.98
C SER A 196 -10.36 10.30 0.88
N ARG A 197 -10.17 9.69 -0.29
CA ARG A 197 -9.33 10.25 -1.37
C ARG A 197 -10.05 10.25 -2.72
N ALA A 198 -9.91 11.35 -3.44
CA ALA A 198 -10.38 11.53 -4.81
C ALA A 198 -9.20 11.67 -5.77
N SER A 199 -9.36 11.16 -7.00
CA SER A 199 -8.34 11.33 -8.04
C SER A 199 -8.37 12.71 -8.70
N SER A 200 -9.44 13.49 -8.50
CA SER A 200 -9.62 14.81 -9.11
C SER A 200 -10.85 15.53 -8.52
N PHE A 201 -10.93 16.85 -8.68
CA PHE A 201 -12.00 17.70 -8.13
C PHE A 201 -13.45 17.32 -8.53
N TYR A 202 -13.64 16.59 -9.64
CA TYR A 202 -14.96 16.19 -10.15
C TYR A 202 -15.27 14.71 -9.88
N ARG A 203 -14.50 14.05 -9.02
CA ARG A 203 -14.69 12.66 -8.62
C ARG A 203 -15.05 12.59 -7.15
N VAL A 204 -15.96 11.68 -6.81
CA VAL A 204 -16.35 11.42 -5.43
C VAL A 204 -15.15 10.79 -4.71
N PRO A 205 -14.74 11.31 -3.53
CA PRO A 205 -13.77 10.65 -2.68
C PRO A 205 -14.31 9.30 -2.19
N ILE A 206 -13.46 8.29 -2.15
CA ILE A 206 -13.76 6.98 -1.54
C ILE A 206 -12.61 6.57 -0.63
N GLU A 207 -12.82 5.56 0.19
CA GLU A 207 -11.79 4.96 1.03
C GLU A 207 -10.63 4.44 0.19
N ARG A 208 -9.45 5.02 0.39
CA ARG A 208 -8.23 4.61 -0.31
C ARG A 208 -7.05 4.60 0.63
N MET A 209 -6.17 3.63 0.37
CA MET A 209 -4.91 3.47 1.09
C MET A 209 -4.09 4.76 1.21
N THR A 210 -3.36 4.85 2.31
CA THR A 210 -2.25 5.78 2.54
C THR A 210 -0.94 5.01 2.34
N ASN A 211 0.01 5.03 3.27
CA ASN A 211 1.14 4.09 3.26
C ASN A 211 0.76 2.84 4.06
N ILE A 212 0.60 1.70 3.38
CA ILE A 212 0.30 0.42 4.03
C ILE A 212 1.60 -0.29 4.40
N ASN A 213 1.93 -0.23 5.69
CA ASN A 213 3.21 -0.70 6.22
C ASN A 213 3.02 -1.89 7.15
N ILE A 214 4.02 -2.76 7.19
CA ILE A 214 4.17 -3.78 8.23
C ILE A 214 5.27 -3.31 9.19
N ASP A 215 5.00 -3.35 10.48
CA ASP A 215 5.98 -3.00 11.51
C ASP A 215 7.14 -4.02 11.48
N PRO A 216 8.40 -3.58 11.66
CA PRO A 216 9.55 -4.48 11.64
C PRO A 216 9.47 -5.50 12.78
N GLY A 217 9.82 -6.75 12.46
CA GLY A 217 9.94 -7.84 13.42
C GLY A 217 11.23 -7.76 14.25
N GLN A 218 11.42 -8.74 15.13
CA GLN A 218 12.61 -8.88 15.99
C GLN A 218 13.38 -10.19 15.74
N ASP A 219 13.12 -10.84 14.59
CA ASP A 219 13.63 -12.18 14.26
C ASP A 219 15.05 -12.21 13.67
N GLY A 220 15.77 -11.08 13.73
CA GLY A 220 17.14 -10.98 13.24
C GLY A 220 17.25 -10.40 11.84
N THR A 221 18.35 -10.75 11.19
CA THR A 221 18.74 -10.33 9.84
C THR A 221 18.18 -11.28 8.78
N LEU A 222 18.35 -10.94 7.50
CA LEU A 222 18.01 -11.85 6.41
C LEU A 222 18.79 -13.18 6.48
N ASP A 223 20.00 -13.18 7.03
CA ASP A 223 20.80 -14.40 7.17
C ASP A 223 20.30 -15.30 8.32
N ASP A 224 19.52 -14.74 9.26
CA ASP A 224 18.93 -15.47 10.39
C ASP A 224 17.59 -16.16 10.04
N ILE A 225 16.97 -15.77 8.91
CA ILE A 225 15.63 -16.20 8.44
C ILE A 225 15.77 -17.19 7.28
#